data_AF-A0A2I0NP31-F1
#
_entry.id   AF-A0A2I0NP31-F1
#
_cell.length_a   1.000
_cell.length_b   1.000
_cell.length_c   1.000
_cell.angle_alpha   90.00
_cell.angle_beta   90.00
_cell.angle_gamma   90.00
#
_symmetry.space_group_name_H-M   'P 1'
#
loop_
_entity.id
_entity.type
_entity.pdbx_description
1 polymer ?
#
loop_
_entity_poly.entity_id
_entity_poly.type
_entity_poly.pdbx_seq_one_letter_code
_entity_poly.pdbx_strand_id
1 'polypeptide(L)' 'MGIYPNVLMRPLEGATTFATVEGAVEHFAPRMSAETPRQRAILYNYFEKHLVRRDGGLVLTGSSTYATIWWRKRG' A
#
# COMPACT_ATOMS: atom_id res chain seq x y z
N MET A 1 -29.47 -10.12 -20.52
CA MET A 1 -28.71 -10.92 -19.53
C MET A 1 -27.28 -10.40 -19.49
N GLY A 2 -26.88 -9.86 -18.34
CA GLY A 2 -25.73 -8.95 -18.18
C GLY A 2 -24.36 -9.60 -18.31
N ILE A 3 -23.36 -8.74 -18.55
CA ILE A 3 -21.94 -9.10 -18.54
C ILE A 3 -21.52 -9.23 -17.07
N TYR A 4 -21.37 -10.46 -16.59
CA TYR A 4 -20.88 -10.71 -15.22
C TYR A 4 -19.35 -10.78 -15.21
N PRO A 5 -18.69 -10.01 -14.34
CA PRO A 5 -17.25 -10.13 -14.12
C PRO A 5 -16.94 -11.42 -13.38
N ASN A 6 -15.84 -12.07 -13.73
CA ASN A 6 -15.19 -13.00 -12.83
C ASN A 6 -14.35 -12.18 -11.85
N VAL A 7 -14.39 -12.57 -10.58
CA VAL A 7 -13.63 -11.95 -9.52
C VAL A 7 -12.87 -13.02 -8.77
N LEU A 8 -11.57 -12.81 -8.59
CA LEU A 8 -10.72 -13.67 -7.77
C LEU A 8 -10.07 -12.83 -6.68
N MET A 9 -10.32 -13.20 -5.43
CA MET A 9 -9.72 -12.57 -4.25
C MET A 9 -8.51 -13.39 -3.81
N ARG A 10 -7.37 -12.72 -3.57
CA ARG A 10 -6.17 -13.37 -3.02
C ARG A 10 -5.51 -12.48 -1.98
N PRO A 11 -4.98 -13.05 -0.88
CA PRO A 11 -4.12 -12.29 0.02
C PRO A 11 -2.86 -11.86 -0.74
N LEU A 12 -2.50 -10.60 -0.59
CA LEU A 12 -1.23 -10.04 -1.02
C LEU A 12 -0.46 -9.69 0.25
N GLU A 13 0.51 -10.52 0.58
CA GLU A 13 1.54 -10.17 1.56
C GLU A 13 2.47 -9.15 0.91
N GLY A 14 2.14 -7.87 1.09
CA GLY A 14 2.95 -6.76 0.62
C GLY A 14 3.79 -6.23 1.77
N ALA A 15 5.06 -6.63 1.81
CA ALA A 15 6.05 -5.95 2.64
C ALA A 15 6.72 -4.87 1.79
N THR A 16 6.46 -3.59 2.08
CA THR A 16 7.24 -2.50 1.50
C THR A 16 8.37 -2.14 2.46
N THR A 17 9.60 -2.24 1.99
CA THR A 17 10.80 -1.95 2.78
C THR A 17 11.33 -0.57 2.44
N PHE A 18 11.72 0.18 3.47
CA PHE A 18 12.29 1.51 3.40
C PHE A 18 13.59 1.55 4.20
N ALA A 19 14.53 2.40 3.78
CA ALA A 19 15.74 2.64 4.55
C ALA A 19 15.48 3.56 5.76
N THR A 20 14.55 4.51 5.62
CA THR A 20 14.23 5.53 6.62
C THR A 20 12.73 5.80 6.67
N VAL A 21 12.27 6.42 7.76
CA VAL A 21 10.87 6.85 7.92
C VAL A 21 10.54 7.94 6.88
N GLU A 22 11.47 8.84 6.62
CA GLU A 22 11.36 9.88 5.60
C GLU A 22 11.13 9.28 4.22
N GLY A 23 11.84 8.21 3.87
CA GLY A 23 11.64 7.49 2.62
C GLY A 23 10.23 6.87 2.50
N ALA A 24 9.66 6.41 3.61
CA ALA A 24 8.26 5.95 3.62
C ALA A 24 7.28 7.12 3.42
N VAL A 25 7.51 8.27 4.06
CA VAL A 25 6.69 9.47 3.87
C VAL A 25 6.72 9.94 2.42
N GLU A 26 7.89 10.01 1.79
CA GLU A 26 8.02 10.40 0.38
C GLU A 26 7.29 9.43 -0.55
N HIS A 27 7.33 8.13 -0.26
CA HIS A 27 6.63 7.12 -1.05
C HIS A 27 5.09 7.25 -0.97
N PHE A 28 4.55 7.52 0.22
CA PHE A 28 3.11 7.52 0.46
C PHE A 28 2.44 8.90 0.31
N ALA A 29 3.17 10.00 0.50
CA ALA A 29 2.59 11.33 0.46
C ALA A 29 1.84 11.64 -0.84
N PRO A 30 2.35 11.31 -2.05
CA PRO A 30 1.62 11.53 -3.30
C PRO A 30 0.33 10.70 -3.39
N ARG A 31 0.35 9.45 -2.90
CA ARG A 31 -0.82 8.54 -2.93
C ARG A 31 -1.94 8.98 -1.98
N MET A 32 -1.59 9.69 -0.93
CA MET A 32 -2.51 10.19 0.08
C MET A 32 -2.80 11.69 -0.06
N SER A 33 -2.33 12.33 -1.13
CA SER A 33 -2.45 13.79 -1.35
C SER A 33 -1.99 14.63 -0.14
N ALA A 34 -0.90 14.19 0.52
CA ALA A 34 -0.31 14.89 1.65
C ALA A 34 0.66 15.97 1.17
N GLU A 35 0.12 17.13 0.82
CA GLU A 35 0.83 18.25 0.19
C GLU A 35 1.40 19.24 1.21
N THR A 36 0.76 19.38 2.36
CA THR A 36 1.17 20.34 3.40
C THR A 36 2.17 19.73 4.39
N PRO A 37 3.05 20.55 5.01
CA PRO A 37 3.96 20.08 6.05
C PRO A 37 3.25 19.37 7.21
N ARG A 38 2.07 19.87 7.60
CA ARG A 38 1.24 19.26 8.65
C ARG A 38 0.76 17.86 8.27
N GLN A 39 0.30 17.65 7.03
CA GLN A 39 -0.11 16.32 6.55
C GLN A 39 1.07 15.35 6.49
N ARG A 40 2.23 15.83 6.03
CA ARG A 40 3.46 15.01 5.99
C ARG A 40 3.93 14.62 7.40
N ALA A 41 3.79 15.50 8.39
CA ALA A 41 4.08 15.19 9.79
C ALA A 41 3.14 14.10 10.37
N ILE A 42 1.87 14.08 9.96
CA ILE A 42 0.95 13.00 10.33
C ILE A 42 1.44 11.65 9.78
N LEU A 43 1.85 11.61 8.50
CA LEU A 43 2.42 10.40 7.90
C LEU A 43 3.71 9.97 8.59
N TYR A 44 4.57 10.93 8.93
CA TYR A 44 5.80 10.65 9.66
C TYR A 44 5.52 9.97 10.99
N ASN A 45 4.66 10.57 11.82
CA ASN A 45 4.29 10.04 13.13
C ASN A 45 3.62 8.66 13.05
N TYR A 46 2.91 8.40 11.95
CA TYR A 46 2.34 7.08 11.68
C TYR A 46 3.46 6.07 11.38
N PHE A 47 4.34 6.36 10.42
CA PHE A 47 5.39 5.43 10.02
C PHE A 47 6.44 5.20 11.10
N GLU A 48 6.76 6.20 11.91
CA GLU A 48 7.64 6.06 13.08
C GLU A 48 7.13 4.97 14.05
N LYS A 49 5.81 4.83 14.19
CA LYS A 49 5.18 3.87 15.12
C LYS A 49 4.89 2.51 14.50
N HIS A 50 4.69 2.46 13.18
CA HIS A 50 4.17 1.26 12.50
C HIS A 50 5.19 0.55 11.60
N LEU A 51 6.33 1.17 11.29
CA LEU A 51 7.41 0.48 10.58
C LEU A 51 8.17 -0.45 11.53
N VAL A 52 8.29 -1.71 11.14
CA VAL A 52 8.98 -2.73 11.92
C VAL A 52 10.37 -2.95 11.34
N ARG A 53 11.40 -2.96 12.20
CA ARG A 53 12.77 -3.22 11.76
C ARG A 53 12.94 -4.71 11.44
N ARG A 54 13.32 -5.04 10.19
CA ARG A 54 13.62 -6.40 9.72
C ARG A 54 14.77 -6.35 8.71
N ASP A 55 15.70 -7.29 8.82
CA ASP A 55 16.81 -7.49 7.86
C ASP A 55 17.58 -6.20 7.50
N GLY A 56 17.76 -5.31 8.48
CA GLY A 56 18.48 -4.04 8.31
C GLY A 56 17.66 -2.89 7.71
N GLY A 57 16.39 -3.12 7.34
CA GLY A 57 15.45 -2.10 6.85
C GLY A 57 14.22 -1.90 7.73
N LEU A 58 13.39 -0.93 7.36
CA LEU A 58 12.10 -0.63 7.96
C LEU A 58 10.97 -1.14 7.07
N VAL A 59 10.17 -2.05 7.58
CA VAL A 59 9.12 -2.73 6.81
C VAL A 59 7.75 -2.28 7.27
N LEU A 60 6.92 -1.82 6.33
CA LEU A 60 5.49 -1.67 6.55
C LEU A 60 4.82 -3.01 6.28
N THR A 61 4.40 -3.70 7.34
CA THR A 61 3.68 -4.96 7.21
C THR A 61 2.20 -4.69 6.96
N GLY A 62 1.73 -4.91 5.74
CA GLY A 62 0.31 -4.86 5.39
C GLY A 62 -0.17 -6.20 4.86
N SER A 63 -1.30 -6.69 5.38
CA SER A 63 -2.07 -7.73 4.73
C SER A 63 -3.16 -7.07 3.88
N SER A 64 -3.02 -7.11 2.57
CA SER A 64 -4.05 -6.62 1.64
C SER A 64 -4.74 -7.80 0.97
N THR A 65 -6.00 -7.64 0.56
CA THR A 65 -6.65 -8.61 -0.35
C THR A 65 -6.77 -7.97 -1.72
N TYR A 66 -6.13 -8.57 -2.72
CA TYR A 66 -6.20 -8.10 -4.09
C TYR A 66 -7.38 -8.76 -4.81
N ALA A 67 -8.12 -7.98 -5.60
CA ALA A 67 -9.18 -8.47 -6.48
C ALA A 67 -8.69 -8.43 -7.93
N THR A 68 -8.60 -9.58 -8.58
CA THR A 68 -8.45 -9.65 -10.05
C THR A 68 -9.84 -9.72 -10.67
N ILE A 69 -10.17 -8.76 -11.53
CA ILE A 69 -11.47 -8.66 -12.19
C ILE A 69 -11.28 -8.80 -13.70
N TRP A 70 -12.00 -9.72 -14.34
CA TRP A 70 -11.93 -9.92 -15.79
C TRP A 70 -13.26 -10.38 -16.38
N TRP A 71 -13.44 -10.13 -17.67
CA TRP A 71 -14.64 -10.53 -18.43
C TRP A 71 -14.31 -11.59 -19.46
N ARG A 72 -15.26 -12.51 -19.71
CA ARG A 72 -15.16 -13.39 -20.87
C ARG A 72 -15.45 -12.58 -22.13
N LYS A 73 -14.49 -12.54 -23.04
CA LYS A 73 -14.73 -12.04 -24.41
C LYS A 73 -15.61 -13.05 -25.15
N ARG A 74 -16.61 -12.57 -25.88
CA ARG A 74 -17.30 -13.43 -26.87
C ARG A 74 -16.32 -13.69 -28.02
N GLY A 75 -16.12 -14.96 -28.35
CA GLY A 75 -15.41 -15.38 -29.55
C GLY A 75 -16.24 -15.14 -30.79
#